data_AF-A0A811SDN1-F1
#
_entry.id   AF-A0A811SDN1-F1
#
_cell.length_a   1.000
_cell.length_b   1.000
_cell.length_c   1.000
_cell.angle_alpha   90.00
_cell.angle_beta   90.00
_cell.angle_gamma   90.00
#
_symmetry.space_group_name_H-M   'P 1'
#
loop_
_entity.id
_entity.type
_entity.pdbx_description
1 polymer ?
#
loop_
_entity_poly.entity_id
_entity_poly.type
_entity_poly.pdbx_seq_one_letter_code
_entity_poly.pdbx_strand_id
1 'polypeptide(L)'
;MAMVMGSKSPPLLLSLAYLLCVCVAHVTSLSFDYNFSIPGVLNSPDIKYISNASPGSDRIDLTNDTIWSTGCVAYGPPLELWDDTGKVASFTFAIKPHKAQQHQPGNLTIQRTSN
;
A
#
# COMPACT_ATOMS: atom_id res chain seq x y z
N MET A 1 20.20 -50.79 -37.42
CA MET A 1 19.17 -50.24 -36.50
C MET A 1 19.79 -49.06 -35.76
N ALA A 2 19.33 -47.84 -36.06
CA ALA A 2 19.83 -46.62 -35.43
C ALA A 2 18.90 -46.24 -34.27
N MET A 3 19.46 -46.06 -33.06
CA MET A 3 18.68 -45.64 -31.89
C MET A 3 18.58 -44.11 -31.88
N VAL A 4 17.38 -43.59 -32.08
CA VAL A 4 17.03 -42.18 -31.87
C VAL A 4 17.09 -41.89 -30.37
N MET A 5 18.05 -41.07 -29.98
CA MET A 5 18.20 -40.58 -28.60
C MET A 5 17.10 -39.53 -28.36
N GLY A 6 16.08 -39.89 -27.58
CA GLY A 6 15.04 -38.96 -27.15
C GLY A 6 15.65 -37.85 -26.29
N SER A 7 15.68 -36.62 -26.81
CA SER A 7 16.11 -35.43 -26.09
C SER A 7 15.10 -35.09 -24.99
N LYS A 8 15.39 -35.52 -23.76
CA LYS A 8 14.72 -35.02 -22.56
C LYS A 8 15.09 -33.55 -22.42
N SER A 9 14.12 -32.65 -22.64
CA SER A 9 14.28 -31.22 -22.36
C SER A 9 14.68 -31.03 -20.88
N PRO A 10 15.73 -30.25 -20.59
CA PRO A 10 16.28 -30.22 -19.24
C PRO A 10 15.41 -29.32 -18.35
N PRO A 11 15.06 -29.77 -17.12
CA PRO A 11 14.36 -28.96 -16.12
C PRO A 11 15.11 -27.67 -15.76
N LEU A 12 16.40 -27.59 -16.12
CA LEU A 12 17.24 -26.40 -16.04
C LEU A 12 16.73 -25.23 -16.88
N LEU A 13 16.12 -25.47 -18.05
CA LEU A 13 15.55 -24.37 -18.84
C LEU A 13 14.31 -23.76 -18.18
N LEU A 14 13.47 -24.59 -17.55
CA LEU A 14 12.33 -24.12 -16.77
C LEU A 14 12.78 -23.38 -15.51
N SER A 15 13.77 -23.92 -14.79
CA SER A 15 14.35 -23.30 -13.60
C SER A 15 15.05 -21.98 -13.94
N LEU A 16 15.79 -21.92 -15.04
CA LEU A 16 16.44 -20.70 -15.51
C LEU A 16 15.40 -19.68 -15.98
N ALA A 17 14.35 -20.10 -16.69
CA ALA A 17 13.24 -19.22 -17.05
C ALA A 17 12.50 -18.68 -15.81
N TYR A 18 12.29 -19.51 -14.79
CA TYR A 18 11.71 -19.09 -13.51
C TYR A 18 12.60 -18.10 -12.77
N LEU A 19 13.91 -18.38 -12.70
CA LEU A 19 14.90 -17.48 -12.08
C LEU A 19 14.98 -16.14 -12.84
N LEU A 20 15.03 -16.18 -14.18
CA LEU A 20 15.03 -14.99 -15.03
C LEU A 20 13.72 -14.20 -14.91
N CYS A 21 12.57 -14.88 -14.75
CA CYS A 21 11.27 -14.25 -14.49
C CYS A 21 11.25 -13.53 -13.14
N VAL A 22 11.85 -14.12 -12.10
CA VAL A 22 11.99 -13.51 -10.77
C VAL A 22 13.02 -12.36 -10.76
N CYS A 23 14.05 -12.41 -11.60
CA CYS A 23 15.10 -11.39 -11.70
C CYS A 23 14.74 -10.17 -12.56
N VAL A 24 13.57 -10.15 -13.23
CA VAL A 24 13.09 -8.90 -13.84
C VAL A 24 12.70 -7.99 -12.69
N ALA A 25 13.57 -7.01 -12.38
CA ALA A 25 13.34 -5.96 -11.41
C ALA A 25 11.93 -5.38 -11.62
N HIS A 26 10.99 -5.83 -10.80
CA HIS A 26 9.59 -5.52 -10.96
C HIS A 26 9.42 -4.12 -10.38
N VAL A 27 9.52 -3.09 -11.23
CA VAL A 27 9.12 -1.73 -10.85
C VAL A 27 7.61 -1.77 -10.61
N THR A 28 7.21 -2.04 -9.38
CA THR A 28 5.80 -2.12 -8.99
C THR A 28 5.29 -0.70 -8.79
N SER A 29 4.69 -0.12 -9.83
CA SER A 29 3.87 1.09 -9.65
C SER A 29 2.54 0.66 -9.04
N LEU A 30 2.21 1.22 -7.88
CA LEU A 30 0.94 0.99 -7.18
C LEU A 30 0.15 2.29 -7.13
N SER A 31 -1.15 2.20 -7.42
CA SER A 31 -2.10 3.30 -7.25
C SER A 31 -3.40 2.74 -6.69
N PHE A 32 -3.92 3.39 -5.65
CA PHE A 32 -5.21 3.05 -5.06
C PHE A 32 -5.96 4.34 -4.68
N ASP A 33 -7.29 4.25 -4.73
CA ASP A 33 -8.20 5.31 -4.33
C ASP A 33 -9.33 4.68 -3.51
N TYR A 34 -9.61 5.26 -2.34
CA TYR A 34 -10.66 4.77 -1.45
C TYR A 34 -11.81 5.77 -1.39
N ASN A 35 -12.97 5.35 -1.90
CA ASN A 35 -14.23 6.03 -1.67
C ASN A 35 -14.97 5.37 -0.50
N PHE A 36 -14.81 5.93 0.70
CA PHE A 36 -15.41 5.40 1.93
C PHE A 36 -16.94 5.50 2.00
N SER A 37 -17.58 6.23 1.08
CA SER A 37 -19.05 6.23 0.97
C SER A 37 -19.60 4.93 0.36
N ILE A 38 -18.75 4.08 -0.21
CA ILE A 38 -19.16 2.79 -0.77
C ILE A 38 -19.20 1.74 0.36
N PRO A 39 -20.34 1.03 0.55
CA PRO A 39 -20.45 -0.02 1.57
C PRO A 39 -19.35 -1.08 1.43
N GLY A 40 -18.73 -1.45 2.56
CA GLY A 40 -17.71 -2.50 2.63
C GLY A 40 -16.28 -2.04 2.37
N VAL A 41 -16.05 -0.84 1.81
CA VAL A 41 -14.68 -0.33 1.57
C VAL A 41 -13.91 -0.17 2.88
N LEU A 42 -14.56 0.31 3.93
CA LEU A 42 -13.97 0.50 5.26
C LEU A 42 -13.53 -0.82 5.93
N ASN A 43 -14.03 -1.96 5.43
CA ASN A 43 -13.70 -3.30 5.88
C ASN A 43 -12.69 -3.98 4.95
N SER A 44 -12.11 -3.24 3.99
CA SER A 44 -11.09 -3.77 3.10
C SER A 44 -9.94 -4.39 3.91
N PRO A 45 -9.45 -5.58 3.51
CA PRO A 45 -8.31 -6.21 4.18
C PRO A 45 -7.02 -5.38 4.08
N ASP A 46 -6.99 -4.44 3.14
CA ASP A 46 -5.86 -3.54 2.92
C ASP A 46 -5.86 -2.33 3.85
N ILE A 47 -6.90 -2.11 4.66
CA ILE A 47 -6.97 -0.98 5.59
C ILE A 47 -6.72 -1.47 7.01
N LYS A 48 -5.67 -0.94 7.64
CA LYS A 48 -5.29 -1.27 9.01
C LYS A 48 -5.52 -0.10 9.94
N TYR A 49 -6.44 -0.27 10.88
CA TYR A 49 -6.70 0.68 11.97
C TYR A 49 -5.78 0.41 13.15
N ILE A 50 -5.21 1.45 13.72
CA ILE A 50 -4.23 1.39 14.81
C ILE A 50 -4.63 2.35 15.93
N SER A 51 -4.55 1.89 17.18
CA SER A 51 -4.94 2.63 18.38
C SER A 51 -6.44 3.02 18.35
N ASN A 52 -6.80 4.29 18.57
CA ASN A 52 -8.21 4.72 18.62
C ASN A 52 -8.85 4.95 17.23
N ALA A 53 -8.15 4.65 16.13
CA ALA A 53 -8.73 4.76 14.81
C ALA A 53 -9.78 3.67 14.57
N SER A 54 -10.87 4.02 13.90
CA SER A 54 -11.97 3.09 13.60
C SER A 54 -12.68 3.43 12.28
N PRO A 55 -13.34 2.45 11.65
CA PRO A 55 -14.24 2.71 10.54
C PRO A 55 -15.49 3.48 11.04
N GLY A 56 -15.78 4.62 10.42
CA GLY A 56 -17.04 5.34 10.59
C GLY A 56 -18.11 4.80 9.63
N SER A 57 -19.18 5.57 9.39
CA SER A 57 -20.21 5.19 8.41
C SER A 57 -19.77 5.41 6.96
N ASP A 58 -19.05 6.51 6.71
CA ASP A 58 -18.68 7.00 5.37
C ASP A 58 -17.24 7.54 5.31
N ARG A 59 -16.45 7.26 6.35
CA ARG A 59 -15.14 7.86 6.61
C ARG A 59 -14.32 7.02 7.58
N ILE A 60 -13.05 7.38 7.75
CA ILE A 60 -12.19 6.89 8.82
C ILE A 60 -12.22 7.91 9.95
N ASP A 61 -12.55 7.46 11.16
CA ASP A 61 -12.40 8.26 12.37
C ASP A 61 -11.02 7.94 12.97
N LEU A 62 -10.13 8.93 13.04
CA LEU A 62 -8.77 8.75 13.61
C LEU A 62 -8.76 8.80 15.14
N THR A 63 -9.79 9.40 15.73
CA THR A 63 -9.96 9.58 17.17
C THR A 63 -11.36 9.16 17.55
N ASN A 64 -11.54 8.82 18.82
CA ASN A 64 -12.85 8.64 19.45
C ASN A 64 -13.19 9.87 20.33
N ASP A 65 -14.39 9.87 20.90
CA ASP A 65 -14.93 11.00 21.68
C ASP A 65 -14.33 11.15 23.10
N THR A 66 -13.08 10.73 23.28
CA THR A 66 -12.37 10.83 24.57
C THR A 66 -11.31 11.92 24.55
N ILE A 67 -11.06 12.53 25.71
CA ILE A 67 -9.95 13.46 25.89
C ILE A 67 -8.61 12.71 25.71
N TRP A 68 -7.67 13.33 24.98
CA TRP A 68 -6.38 12.74 24.60
C TRP A 68 -6.47 11.49 23.72
N SER A 69 -7.36 11.52 22.73
CA SER A 69 -7.46 10.46 21.73
C SER A 69 -6.42 10.61 20.62
N THR A 70 -5.81 9.50 20.21
CA THR A 70 -4.88 9.41 19.08
C THR A 70 -5.09 8.09 18.35
N GLY A 71 -5.03 8.13 17.03
CA GLY A 71 -5.12 6.94 16.19
C GLY A 71 -4.45 7.15 14.83
N CYS A 72 -4.22 6.04 14.16
CA CYS A 72 -3.55 5.99 12.87
C CYS A 72 -4.26 4.97 11.97
N VAL A 73 -4.24 5.24 10.66
CA VAL A 73 -4.65 4.30 9.63
C VAL A 73 -3.50 4.10 8.66
N ALA A 74 -3.30 2.85 8.25
CA ALA A 74 -2.26 2.47 7.30
C ALA A 74 -2.84 1.59 6.19
N TYR A 75 -2.23 1.70 5.00
CA TYR A 75 -2.34 0.66 3.99
C TYR A 75 -1.59 -0.58 4.48
N GLY A 76 -2.25 -1.73 4.43
CA GLY A 76 -1.79 -2.99 5.01
C GLY A 76 -0.64 -3.63 4.23
N PRO A 77 -0.73 -3.76 2.90
CA PRO A 77 0.35 -4.33 2.11
C PRO A 77 1.62 -3.47 2.16
N PRO A 78 2.82 -4.08 2.22
CA PRO A 78 4.08 -3.35 2.20
C PRO A 78 4.29 -2.65 0.85
N LEU A 79 4.86 -1.45 0.90
CA LEU A 79 5.26 -0.70 -0.29
C LEU A 79 6.78 -0.55 -0.31
N GLU A 80 7.39 -0.92 -1.43
CA GLU A 80 8.82 -0.74 -1.64
C GLU A 80 9.11 0.73 -1.98
N LEU A 81 9.81 1.40 -1.08
CA LEU A 81 10.14 2.83 -1.21
C LEU A 81 11.55 3.07 -1.78
N TRP A 82 12.42 2.07 -1.71
CA TRP A 82 13.77 2.09 -2.26
C TRP A 82 14.30 0.66 -2.39
N ASP A 83 15.33 0.49 -3.23
CA ASP A 83 16.02 -0.78 -3.44
C ASP A 83 17.54 -0.65 -3.22
N ASP A 84 18.26 -1.78 -3.32
CA ASP A 84 19.73 -1.84 -3.23
C ASP A 84 20.44 -1.26 -4.47
N THR A 85 19.69 -0.95 -5.53
CA THR A 85 20.19 -0.30 -6.75
C THR A 85 20.32 1.22 -6.60
N GLY A 86 19.91 1.77 -5.45
CA GLY A 86 19.94 3.20 -5.15
C GLY A 86 18.80 3.98 -5.78
N LYS A 87 17.78 3.29 -6.31
CA LYS A 87 16.56 3.93 -6.81
C LYS A 87 15.60 4.15 -5.65
N VAL A 88 14.92 5.30 -5.68
CA VAL A 88 13.92 5.68 -4.68
C VAL A 88 12.58 5.86 -5.39
N ALA A 89 11.51 5.35 -4.79
CA ALA A 89 10.16 5.49 -5.29
C ALA A 89 9.69 6.94 -5.21
N SER A 90 8.97 7.39 -6.23
CA SER A 90 8.22 8.64 -6.21
C SER A 90 6.76 8.33 -5.88
N PHE A 91 6.18 9.05 -4.95
CA PHE A 91 4.78 8.84 -4.55
C PHE A 91 4.04 10.18 -4.43
N THR A 92 2.74 10.11 -4.67
CA THR A 92 1.80 11.22 -4.48
C THR A 92 0.61 10.69 -3.71
N PHE A 93 0.09 11.46 -2.78
CA PHE A 93 -1.13 11.13 -2.06
C PHE A 93 -2.02 12.35 -1.93
N ALA A 94 -3.33 12.10 -1.78
CA ALA A 94 -4.31 13.12 -1.50
C ALA A 94 -5.24 12.61 -0.40
N ILE A 95 -5.59 13.48 0.54
CA ILE A 95 -6.52 13.18 1.63
C ILE A 95 -7.62 14.22 1.60
N LYS A 96 -8.87 13.76 1.60
CA LYS A 96 -10.05 14.62 1.69
C LYS A 96 -10.56 14.59 3.13
N PRO A 97 -10.44 15.70 3.90
CA PRO A 97 -11.03 15.73 5.23
C PRO A 97 -12.55 15.63 5.12
N HIS A 98 -13.16 14.85 6.03
CA HIS A 98 -14.60 14.90 6.21
C HIS A 98 -14.99 16.29 6.71
N LYS A 99 -16.15 16.81 6.28
CA LYS A 99 -16.60 18.15 6.69
C LYS A 99 -16.69 18.16 8.22
N ALA A 100 -15.89 19.00 8.86
CA ALA A 100 -16.02 19.23 10.30
C ALA A 100 -17.44 19.72 10.57
N GLN A 101 -18.24 18.94 11.31
CA GLN A 101 -19.33 19.56 12.06
C GLN A 101 -18.67 20.60 12.97
N GLN A 102 -19.10 21.85 12.83
CA GLN A 102 -18.38 23.01 13.33
C GLN A 102 -17.98 22.88 14.80
N HIS A 103 -16.69 22.65 15.08
CA HIS A 103 -15.99 23.10 16.28
C HIS A 103 -14.52 23.39 15.87
N GLN A 104 -14.26 24.67 15.56
CA GLN A 104 -12.99 25.33 15.24
C GLN A 104 -12.21 24.90 13.96
N PRO A 105 -11.79 25.86 13.11
CA PRO A 105 -10.91 25.59 11.97
C PRO A 105 -9.47 25.36 12.44
N GLY A 106 -9.04 24.10 12.51
CA GLY A 106 -7.63 23.75 12.64
C GLY A 106 -6.94 23.88 11.27
N ASN A 107 -5.96 24.78 11.16
CA ASN A 107 -5.17 24.96 9.95
C ASN A 107 -4.02 23.94 9.95
N LEU A 108 -4.07 22.91 9.10
CA LEU A 108 -2.99 21.92 8.99
C LEU A 108 -1.85 22.48 8.13
N THR A 109 -0.76 22.88 8.77
CA THR A 109 0.48 23.26 8.07
C THR A 109 1.48 22.12 8.18
N ILE A 110 1.77 21.44 7.07
CA ILE A 110 2.85 20.44 7.01
C ILE A 110 4.11 21.15 6.50
N GLN A 111 5.13 21.31 7.36
CA GLN A 111 6.45 21.79 6.95
C GLN A 111 7.41 20.60 6.78
N ARG A 112 8.14 20.59 5.66
CA ARG A 112 9.22 19.65 5.38
C ARG A 112 10.49 20.14 6.09
N THR A 113 11.04 19.35 7.01
CA THR A 113 12.41 19.53 7.50
C THR A 113 13.36 18.72 6.61
N SER A 114 14.27 19.38 5.88
CA SER A 114 15.44 18.71 5.31
C SER A 114 16.52 18.60 6.39
N ASN A 115 17.09 17.41 6.54
CA ASN A 115 18.42 17.27 7.14
C ASN A 115 19.46 17.29 6.02
#